data_AF-A0A3E0Q6J0-F1
#
_entry.id   AF-A0A3E0Q6J0-F1
#
_cell.length_a   1.000
_cell.length_b   1.000
_cell.length_c   1.000
_cell.angle_alpha   90.00
_cell.angle_beta   90.00
_cell.angle_gamma   90.00
#
_symmetry.space_group_name_H-M   'P 1'
#
loop_
_entity.id
_entity.type
_entity.pdbx_description
1 polymer ?
#
loop_
_entity_poly.entity_id
_entity_poly.type
_entity_poly.pdbx_seq_one_letter_code
_entity_poly.pdbx_strand_id
1 'polypeptide(L)' 'MIDVSTSKSLEVSTDGDAGPYIMVPVKQIDDVRSLLDDNNIPYWVDEDAISLDGKPEVTVVNLGRGSDPASVQKILDSAS' A
#
# COMPACT_ATOMS: atom_id res chain seq x y z
N MET A 1 2.82 -9.65 2.49
CA MET A 1 3.33 -8.61 3.39
C MET A 1 2.24 -8.35 4.41
N ILE A 2 2.59 -8.52 5.68
CA ILE A 2 1.66 -8.37 6.79
C ILE A 2 1.69 -6.92 7.28
N ASP A 3 0.52 -6.30 7.39
CA ASP A 3 0.29 -5.03 8.04
C ASP A 3 0.73 -5.11 9.52
N VAL A 4 1.76 -4.32 9.87
CA VAL A 4 2.34 -4.30 11.23
C VAL A 4 1.39 -3.78 12.31
N SER A 5 0.34 -3.05 11.93
CA SER A 5 -0.64 -2.48 12.85
C SER A 5 -1.81 -3.43 13.11
N THR A 6 -2.24 -4.19 12.10
CA THR A 6 -3.43 -5.04 12.20
C THR A 6 -3.12 -6.54 12.22
N SER A 7 -1.88 -6.95 11.94
CA SER A 7 -1.45 -8.35 11.76
C SER A 7 -2.23 -9.09 10.66
N LYS A 8 -2.81 -8.36 9.71
CA LYS A 8 -3.48 -8.91 8.51
C LYS A 8 -2.63 -8.67 7.28
N SER A 9 -2.94 -9.31 6.16
CA SER A 9 -2.27 -8.98 4.89
C SER A 9 -2.58 -7.53 4.48
N LEU A 10 -1.58 -6.84 3.93
CA LEU A 10 -1.84 -5.63 3.16
C LEU A 10 -2.62 -6.00 1.89
N GLU A 11 -3.65 -5.22 1.57
CA GLU A 11 -4.54 -5.48 0.43
C GLU A 11 -4.48 -4.33 -0.58
N VAL A 12 -4.55 -4.68 -1.86
CA VAL A 12 -4.75 -3.72 -2.95
C VAL A 12 -6.24 -3.47 -3.11
N SER A 13 -6.68 -2.27 -2.77
CA SER A 13 -8.04 -1.80 -2.96
C SER A 13 -8.22 -1.23 -4.36
N THR A 14 -9.38 -1.48 -4.98
CA THR A 14 -9.73 -0.99 -6.32
C THR A 14 -10.96 -0.08 -6.33
N ASP A 15 -11.43 0.34 -5.15
CA ASP A 15 -12.62 1.18 -4.98
C ASP A 15 -12.34 2.69 -5.08
N GLY A 16 -11.08 3.08 -5.36
CA GLY A 16 -10.66 4.47 -5.51
C GLY A 16 -10.78 5.02 -6.94
N ASP A 17 -11.20 6.27 -7.07
CA ASP A 17 -11.39 6.97 -8.36
C ASP A 17 -10.07 7.27 -9.11
N ALA A 18 -8.95 7.27 -8.38
CA ALA A 18 -7.61 7.48 -8.92
C ALA A 18 -6.96 6.19 -9.44
N GLY A 19 -7.63 5.05 -9.29
CA GLY A 19 -7.10 3.71 -9.57
C GLY A 19 -6.83 2.92 -8.29
N PRO A 20 -6.21 1.74 -8.41
CA PRO A 20 -5.90 0.90 -7.26
C PRO A 20 -4.93 1.56 -6.28
N TYR A 21 -5.07 1.25 -5.00
CA TYR A 21 -4.24 1.79 -3.93
C TYR A 21 -4.04 0.78 -2.80
N ILE A 22 -3.10 1.08 -1.91
CA ILE A 22 -2.81 0.29 -0.71
C ILE A 22 -2.85 1.25 0.48
N MET A 23 -3.56 0.89 1.55
CA MET A 23 -3.44 1.57 2.83
C MET A 23 -2.30 0.95 3.62
N VAL A 24 -1.33 1.76 4.00
CA VAL A 24 -0.09 1.29 4.64
C VAL A 24 0.13 2.03 5.96
N PRO A 25 0.43 1.33 7.07
CA PRO A 25 0.90 1.99 8.28
C PRO A 25 2.14 2.84 7.98
N VAL A 26 2.21 4.07 8.48
CA VAL A 26 3.36 4.96 8.24
C VAL A 26 4.69 4.31 8.63
N LYS A 27 4.69 3.46 9.67
CA LYS A 27 5.87 2.72 10.13
C LYS A 27 6.38 1.65 9.14
N GLN A 28 5.59 1.28 8.14
CA GLN A 28 5.88 0.23 7.16
C GLN A 28 6.02 0.80 5.73
N ILE A 29 5.93 2.13 5.58
CA ILE A 29 5.91 2.74 4.24
C ILE A 29 7.20 2.47 3.46
N ASP A 30 8.36 2.50 4.12
CA ASP A 30 9.65 2.32 3.44
C ASP A 30 9.84 0.88 2.92
N ASP A 31 9.27 -0.12 3.63
CA ASP A 31 9.28 -1.52 3.18
C ASP A 31 8.39 -1.71 1.95
N VAL A 32 7.20 -1.10 1.94
CA VAL A 32 6.30 -1.14 0.78
C VAL A 32 6.92 -0.41 -0.42
N ARG A 33 7.51 0.77 -0.20
CA ARG A 33 8.20 1.52 -1.27
C ARG A 33 9.31 0.70 -1.91
N SER A 34 10.20 0.14 -1.08
CA SER A 34 11.32 -0.69 -1.56
C SER A 34 10.81 -1.88 -2.39
N LEU A 35 9.75 -2.56 -1.92
CA LEU A 35 9.17 -3.68 -2.66
C LEU A 35 8.58 -3.26 -4.02
N LEU A 36 7.88 -2.13 -4.09
CA LEU A 36 7.33 -1.62 -5.33
C LEU A 36 8.44 -1.16 -6.29
N ASP A 37 9.46 -0.48 -5.78
CA ASP A 37 10.63 -0.05 -6.54
C ASP A 37 11.40 -1.24 -7.14
N ASP A 38 11.66 -2.29 -6.33
CA ASP A 38 12.33 -3.51 -6.77
C ASP A 38 11.57 -4.25 -7.88
N ASN A 39 10.25 -4.11 -7.90
CA ASN A 39 9.38 -4.70 -8.92
C ASN A 39 9.00 -3.72 -10.05
N ASN A 40 9.62 -2.52 -10.09
CA ASN A 40 9.36 -1.47 -11.08
C ASN A 40 7.87 -1.09 -11.19
N ILE A 41 7.15 -1.09 -10.07
CA ILE A 41 5.74 -0.68 -10.01
C ILE A 41 5.69 0.84 -9.81
N PRO A 42 5.08 1.60 -10.73
CA PRO A 42 4.88 3.03 -10.52
C PRO A 42 3.89 3.27 -9.36
N TYR A 43 4.23 4.18 -8.46
CA TYR A 43 3.35 4.61 -7.38
C TYR A 43 3.57 6.08 -7.02
N TRP A 44 2.62 6.65 -6.27
CA TRP A 44 2.83 7.86 -5.50
C TRP A 44 2.22 7.70 -4.11
N VAL A 45 2.78 8.38 -3.12
CA VAL A 45 2.28 8.35 -1.75
C VAL A 45 1.56 9.66 -1.48
N ASP A 46 0.37 9.59 -0.89
CA ASP A 46 -0.32 10.80 -0.46
C ASP A 46 0.49 11.52 0.63
N GLU A 47 0.56 12.85 0.50
CA GLU A 47 1.37 13.70 1.39
C GLU A 47 0.84 13.72 2.83
N ASP A 48 -0.45 13.39 3.01
CA ASP A 48 -1.13 13.40 4.29
C ASP A 48 -1.22 11.98 4.89
N ALA A 49 -0.66 11.82 6.09
CA ALA A 49 -0.93 10.66 6.93
C ALA A 49 -2.22 10.90 7.73
N ILE A 50 -3.11 9.92 7.73
CA ILE A 50 -4.39 10.00 8.45
C ILE A 50 -4.28 9.17 9.74
N SER A 51 -4.45 9.81 10.89
CA SER A 51 -4.77 9.11 12.15
C SER A 51 -6.27 9.21 12.39
N LEU A 52 -6.97 8.09 12.29
CA LEU A 52 -8.40 7.98 12.61
C LEU A 52 -8.58 7.41 14.01
N ASP A 53 -9.18 8.18 14.92
CA ASP A 53 -9.62 7.73 16.25
C ASP A 53 -8.52 7.11 17.15
N GLY A 54 -7.29 7.63 17.08
CA GLY A 54 -6.17 7.10 17.86
C GLY A 54 -5.60 5.77 17.35
N LYS A 55 -6.03 5.33 16.15
CA LYS A 55 -5.43 4.20 15.44
C LYS A 55 -4.08 4.61 14.84
N PRO A 56 -3.20 3.62 14.54
CA PRO A 56 -1.92 3.87 13.89
C PRO A 56 -2.10 4.71 12.63
N GLU A 57 -1.24 5.72 12.49
CA GLU A 57 -1.21 6.56 11.30
C GLU A 57 -1.02 5.69 10.06
N VAL A 58 -1.92 5.86 9.09
CA VAL A 58 -1.87 5.20 7.79
C VAL A 58 -1.66 6.26 6.71
N THR A 59 -0.94 5.90 5.66
CA THR A 59 -0.82 6.66 4.42
C THR A 59 -1.33 5.82 3.26
N VAL A 60 -1.68 6.48 2.16
CA VAL A 60 -2.19 5.84 0.95
C VAL A 60 -1.08 5.79 -0.08
N VAL A 61 -0.77 4.58 -0.56
CA VAL A 61 0.09 4.36 -1.71
C VAL A 61 -0.79 4.11 -2.93
N ASN A 62 -0.82 5.05 -3.85
CA ASN A 62 -1.60 4.99 -5.06
C ASN A 62 -0.79 4.34 -6.19
N LEU A 63 -1.39 3.38 -6.90
CA LEU A 63 -0.74 2.58 -7.95
C LEU A 63 -1.03 3.11 -9.37
N GLY A 64 -1.91 4.11 -9.49
CA GLY A 64 -2.26 4.71 -10.78
C GLY A 64 -3.29 3.94 -11.59
N ARG A 65 -3.89 4.66 -12.54
CA ARG A 65 -4.83 4.08 -13.50
C ARG A 65 -4.11 3.12 -14.44
N GLY A 66 -4.65 1.92 -14.59
CA GLY A 66 -4.09 0.88 -15.46
C GLY A 66 -3.06 -0.03 -14.79
N SER A 67 -2.81 0.13 -13.48
CA SER A 67 -2.08 -0.88 -12.72
C SER A 67 -2.87 -2.20 -12.67
N ASP A 68 -2.15 -3.31 -12.56
CA ASP A 68 -2.74 -4.64 -12.37
C ASP A 68 -2.80 -4.96 -10.87
N PRO A 69 -3.95 -4.77 -10.20
CA PRO A 69 -4.07 -4.97 -8.76
C PRO A 69 -3.80 -6.41 -8.34
N ALA A 70 -4.10 -7.40 -9.20
CA ALA A 70 -3.86 -8.80 -8.89
C ALA A 70 -2.37 -9.15 -8.93
N SER A 71 -1.61 -8.56 -9.85
CA SER A 71 -0.16 -8.72 -9.90
C SER A 71 0.52 -8.01 -8.74
N VAL A 72 0.09 -6.80 -8.38
CA VAL A 72 0.62 -6.09 -7.21
C VAL A 72 0.30 -6.83 -5.91
N GLN A 73 -0.91 -7.38 -5.74
CA GLN A 73 -1.26 -8.19 -4.58
C GLN A 73 -0.34 -9.40 -4.43
N LYS A 74 -0.03 -10.11 -5.53
CA LYS A 74 0.90 -11.26 -5.49
C LYS A 74 2.30 -10.87 -5.03
N ILE A 75 2.77 -9.68 -5.42
CA ILE A 75 4.07 -9.16 -4.99
C ILE A 75 4.04 -8.85 -3.49
N LEU A 76 2.98 -8.19 -3.01
CA LEU A 76 2.77 -8.01 -1.58
C LEU A 76 2.78 -9.35 -0.87
N ASP A 77 1.95 -10.31 -1.28
CA ASP A 77 1.83 -11.63 -0.65
C ASP A 77 3.14 -12.42 -0.61
N SER A 78 4.02 -12.22 -1.60
CA SER A 78 5.33 -12.88 -1.69
C SER A 78 6.37 -12.24 -0.77
N ALA A 79 6.21 -10.97 -0.40
CA ALA A 79 7.05 -10.32 0.61
C ALA A 79 6.60 -10.78 2.01
N SER A 80 7.48 -11.54 2.67
CA SER A 80 7.27 -12.12 4.00
C SER A 80 7.52 -11.11 5.10
#